data_AF-B4HR59-F1
#
_entry.id   AF-B4HR59-F1
#
_cell.length_a   1.000
_cell.length_b   1.000
_cell.length_c   1.000
_cell.angle_alpha   90.00
_cell.angle_beta   90.00
_cell.angle_gamma   90.00
#
_symmetry.space_group_name_H-M   'P 1'
#
loop_
_entity.id
_entity.type
_entity.pdbx_description
1 polymer ?
#
loop_
_entity_poly.entity_id
_entity_poly.type
_entity_poly.pdbx_seq_one_letter_code
_entity_poly.pdbx_strand_id
1 'polypeptide(L)'
;MKPKHIPPVMDALVNLIQKDDFPIKELVLSENKLKHDLHDFINALGSNQNIQKLDISGNFMGDVGARLLAKALQINNRLRTIYMDKNGVTLQGYADIVYALEHNHSMRTIPFPVFDIAPHLKSHPDKTDAVMRKMQELLQRTAMD
;
A
#
# COMPACT_ATOMS: atom_id res chain seq x y z
N MET A 1 4.14 2.45 25.86
CA MET A 1 2.75 2.04 26.15
C MET A 1 1.98 2.08 24.84
N LYS A 2 1.37 0.97 24.37
CA LYS A 2 0.52 1.03 23.17
C LYS A 2 -0.69 1.91 23.47
N PRO A 3 -1.05 2.91 22.63
CA PRO A 3 -2.22 3.74 22.88
C PRO A 3 -3.48 2.87 22.86
N LYS A 4 -4.22 2.82 23.98
CA LYS A 4 -5.44 2.00 24.13
C LYS A 4 -6.56 2.39 23.16
N HIS A 5 -6.46 3.56 22.53
CA HIS A 5 -7.46 4.14 21.65
C HIS A 5 -7.26 3.83 20.17
N ILE A 6 -6.11 3.29 19.76
CA ILE A 6 -5.84 2.99 18.34
C ILE A 6 -6.80 1.91 17.80
N PRO A 7 -6.98 0.74 18.45
CA PRO A 7 -7.81 -0.31 17.86
C PRO A 7 -9.26 0.14 17.61
N PRO A 8 -9.97 0.78 18.58
CA PRO A 8 -11.32 1.29 18.31
C PRO A 8 -11.40 2.33 17.18
N VAL A 9 -10.38 3.17 17.01
CA VAL A 9 -10.32 4.14 15.92
C VAL A 9 -10.12 3.45 14.57
N MET A 10 -9.23 2.44 14.51
CA MET A 10 -9.00 1.66 13.30
C MET A 10 -10.24 0.82 12.93
N ASP A 11 -10.92 0.23 13.91
CA ASP A 11 -12.17 -0.49 13.70
C ASP A 11 -13.26 0.44 13.14
N ALA A 12 -13.40 1.64 13.71
CA ALA A 12 -14.32 2.64 13.20
C ALA A 12 -13.98 3.04 11.75
N LEU A 13 -12.69 3.20 11.44
CA LEU A 13 -12.24 3.54 10.09
C LEU A 13 -12.50 2.40 9.09
N VAL A 14 -12.23 1.15 9.47
CA VAL A 14 -12.55 -0.05 8.67
C VAL A 14 -14.04 -0.08 8.36
N ASN A 15 -14.88 0.04 9.38
CA ASN A 15 -16.32 0.06 9.22
C ASN A 15 -16.78 1.19 8.31
N LEU A 16 -16.15 2.36 8.39
CA LEU A 16 -16.49 3.54 7.61
C LEU A 16 -16.16 3.35 6.12
N ILE A 17 -14.96 2.83 5.80
CA ILE A 17 -14.56 2.64 4.40
C ILE A 17 -15.29 1.47 3.71
N GLN A 18 -15.93 0.57 4.47
CA GLN A 18 -16.73 -0.52 3.92
C GLN A 18 -18.16 -0.12 3.58
N LYS A 19 -18.62 1.08 3.98
CA LYS A 19 -19.97 1.53 3.62
C LYS A 19 -20.02 2.04 2.19
N ASP A 20 -21.06 1.65 1.48
CA ASP A 20 -21.31 2.09 0.09
C ASP A 20 -21.54 3.60 -0.01
N ASP A 21 -22.10 4.20 1.05
CA ASP A 21 -22.43 5.63 1.11
C ASP A 21 -21.26 6.51 1.58
N PHE A 22 -20.06 5.96 1.74
CA PHE A 22 -18.88 6.70 2.21
C PHE A 22 -18.07 7.26 1.04
N PRO A 23 -18.21 8.55 0.67
CA PRO A 23 -17.76 9.07 -0.62
C PRO A 23 -16.28 9.48 -0.63
N ILE A 24 -15.48 9.05 0.35
CA ILE A 24 -14.09 9.48 0.45
C ILE A 24 -13.26 8.87 -0.69
N LYS A 25 -12.65 9.77 -1.47
CA LYS A 25 -11.73 9.43 -2.56
C LYS A 25 -10.27 9.48 -2.14
N GLU A 26 -9.93 10.33 -1.17
CA GLU A 26 -8.57 10.52 -0.69
C GLU A 26 -8.50 10.35 0.83
N LEU A 27 -7.59 9.51 1.30
CA LEU A 27 -7.38 9.30 2.73
C LEU A 27 -5.88 9.29 3.04
N VAL A 28 -5.50 9.99 4.11
CA VAL A 28 -4.12 10.13 4.57
C VAL A 28 -4.03 9.58 6.00
N LEU A 29 -3.23 8.54 6.16
CA LEU A 29 -2.90 7.89 7.43
C LEU A 29 -1.37 7.90 7.67
N SER A 30 -0.64 8.79 7.00
CA SER A 30 0.82 8.85 7.05
C SER A 30 1.36 9.16 8.45
N GLU A 31 2.53 8.60 8.78
CA GLU A 31 3.33 8.94 9.97
C GLU A 31 2.64 8.67 11.33
N ASN A 32 1.71 7.70 11.38
CA ASN A 32 0.96 7.35 12.59
C ASN A 32 1.55 6.18 13.40
N LYS A 33 2.63 5.54 12.91
CA LYS A 33 3.30 4.39 13.58
C LYS A 33 2.33 3.25 13.93
N LEU A 34 1.31 3.03 13.09
CA LEU A 34 0.24 2.05 13.33
C LEU A 34 0.74 0.60 13.32
N LYS A 35 1.80 0.30 12.58
CA LYS A 35 2.38 -1.04 12.45
C LYS A 35 1.29 -2.05 12.07
N HIS A 36 1.16 -3.12 12.85
CA HIS A 36 0.13 -4.15 12.73
C HIS A 36 -1.31 -3.64 12.92
N ASP A 37 -1.53 -2.50 13.58
CA ASP A 37 -2.87 -1.96 13.77
C ASP A 37 -3.46 -1.41 12.43
N LEU A 38 -2.64 -1.29 11.38
CA LEU A 38 -3.05 -0.91 10.02
C LEU A 38 -3.54 -2.12 9.19
N HIS A 39 -3.30 -3.36 9.61
CA HIS A 39 -3.52 -4.55 8.78
C HIS A 39 -4.99 -4.74 8.40
N ASP A 40 -5.92 -4.55 9.34
CA ASP A 40 -7.35 -4.73 9.08
C ASP A 40 -7.89 -3.66 8.13
N PHE A 41 -7.38 -2.43 8.25
CA PHE A 41 -7.64 -1.37 7.28
C PHE A 41 -7.15 -1.74 5.88
N ILE A 42 -5.93 -2.28 5.74
CA ILE A 42 -5.39 -2.72 4.44
C ILE A 42 -6.27 -3.83 3.85
N ASN A 43 -6.72 -4.80 4.65
CA ASN A 43 -7.61 -5.85 4.18
C ASN A 43 -8.94 -5.30 3.68
N ALA A 44 -9.52 -4.33 4.40
CA ALA A 44 -10.77 -3.68 4.01
C ALA A 44 -10.67 -2.87 2.70
N LEU A 45 -9.45 -2.47 2.28
CA LEU A 45 -9.26 -1.87 0.96
C LEU A 45 -9.66 -2.83 -0.17
N GLY A 46 -9.55 -4.15 0.00
CA GLY A 46 -9.87 -5.12 -1.06
C GLY A 46 -11.29 -4.97 -1.60
N SER A 47 -12.26 -4.68 -0.73
CA SER A 47 -13.67 -4.48 -1.12
C SER A 47 -14.07 -3.02 -1.28
N ASN A 48 -13.27 -2.06 -0.80
CA ASN A 48 -13.60 -0.64 -0.90
C ASN A 48 -13.74 -0.17 -2.35
N GLN A 49 -14.85 0.52 -2.65
CA GLN A 49 -15.17 0.97 -4.01
C GLN A 49 -15.01 2.49 -4.24
N ASN A 50 -14.50 3.23 -3.26
CA ASN A 50 -14.54 4.70 -3.25
C ASN A 50 -13.16 5.36 -3.26
N ILE A 51 -12.20 4.83 -2.50
CA ILE A 51 -10.88 5.42 -2.33
C ILE A 51 -10.07 5.25 -3.63
N GLN A 52 -9.57 6.37 -4.13
CA GLN A 52 -8.74 6.46 -5.33
C GLN A 52 -7.29 6.82 -4.99
N LYS A 53 -7.08 7.51 -3.87
CA LYS A 53 -5.75 7.90 -3.39
C LYS A 53 -5.60 7.62 -1.91
N LEU A 54 -4.53 6.92 -1.56
CA LEU A 54 -4.24 6.53 -0.19
C LEU A 54 -2.80 6.86 0.15
N ASP A 55 -2.59 7.51 1.30
CA ASP A 55 -1.25 7.65 1.88
C ASP A 55 -1.18 6.88 3.20
N ILE A 56 -0.37 5.82 3.21
CA ILE A 56 -0.08 5.00 4.39
C ILE A 56 1.42 5.01 4.72
N SER A 57 2.17 5.99 4.22
CA SER A 57 3.60 6.10 4.46
C SER A 57 3.94 6.25 5.95
N GLY A 58 5.13 5.84 6.39
CA GLY A 58 5.57 6.09 7.77
C GLY A 58 4.83 5.31 8.86
N ASN A 59 4.23 4.15 8.53
CA ASN A 59 3.49 3.34 9.49
C ASN A 59 4.22 2.09 9.98
N PHE A 60 5.40 1.77 9.45
CA PHE A 60 6.20 0.61 9.87
C PHE A 60 5.43 -0.73 9.80
N MET A 61 4.60 -0.92 8.77
CA MET A 61 3.79 -2.14 8.61
C MET A 61 4.62 -3.39 8.22
N GLY A 62 5.83 -3.19 7.67
CA GLY A 62 6.73 -4.25 7.23
C GLY A 62 6.18 -5.12 6.08
N ASP A 63 6.89 -6.22 5.80
CA ASP A 63 6.54 -7.15 4.71
C ASP A 63 5.18 -7.83 4.91
N VAL A 64 4.72 -7.97 6.16
CA VAL A 64 3.38 -8.49 6.44
C VAL A 64 2.33 -7.52 5.89
N GLY A 65 2.44 -6.23 6.19
CA GLY A 65 1.55 -5.21 5.64
C GLY A 65 1.63 -5.12 4.11
N ALA A 66 2.83 -5.19 3.53
CA ALA A 66 3.01 -5.18 2.07
C ALA A 66 2.32 -6.37 1.39
N ARG A 67 2.41 -7.57 1.96
CA ARG A 67 1.72 -8.77 1.43
C ARG A 67 0.21 -8.70 1.57
N LEU A 68 -0.32 -8.12 2.66
CA LEU A 68 -1.75 -7.86 2.80
C LEU A 68 -2.21 -6.85 1.75
N LEU A 69 -1.42 -5.79 1.55
CA LEU A 69 -1.69 -4.79 0.51
C LEU A 69 -1.67 -5.41 -0.88
N ALA A 70 -0.71 -6.29 -1.18
CA ALA A 70 -0.67 -7.03 -2.44
C ALA A 70 -1.97 -7.81 -2.69
N LYS A 71 -2.46 -8.55 -1.69
CA LYS A 71 -3.75 -9.26 -1.79
C LYS A 71 -4.92 -8.30 -1.99
N ALA A 72 -4.95 -7.20 -1.26
CA ALA A 72 -6.01 -6.19 -1.41
C ALA A 72 -5.99 -5.57 -2.81
N LEU A 73 -4.81 -5.27 -3.36
CA LEU A 73 -4.65 -4.75 -4.71
C LEU A 73 -5.10 -5.75 -5.78
N GLN A 74 -4.96 -7.07 -5.59
CA GLN A 74 -5.47 -8.02 -6.58
C GLN A 74 -7.01 -7.96 -6.75
N ILE A 75 -7.73 -7.48 -5.74
CA ILE A 75 -9.20 -7.43 -5.71
C ILE A 75 -9.70 -6.01 -5.98
N ASN A 76 -9.05 -4.99 -5.41
CA ASN A 76 -9.46 -3.60 -5.52
C ASN A 76 -9.23 -3.07 -6.94
N ASN A 77 -10.28 -2.58 -7.59
CA ASN A 77 -10.22 -2.02 -8.95
C ASN A 77 -10.44 -0.49 -9.01
N ARG A 78 -10.37 0.20 -7.86
CA ARG A 78 -10.68 1.63 -7.71
C ARG A 78 -9.49 2.48 -7.32
N LEU A 79 -8.59 1.95 -6.49
CA LEU A 79 -7.40 2.64 -6.04
C LEU A 79 -6.51 2.95 -7.25
N ARG A 80 -6.07 4.20 -7.35
CA ARG A 80 -5.25 4.70 -8.46
C ARG A 80 -3.86 5.08 -7.98
N THR A 81 -3.77 5.66 -6.78
CA THR A 81 -2.51 6.15 -6.21
C THR A 81 -2.33 5.64 -4.80
N ILE A 82 -1.15 5.11 -4.48
CA ILE A 82 -0.78 4.77 -3.11
C ILE A 82 0.63 5.26 -2.77
N TYR A 83 0.75 5.96 -1.64
CA TYR A 83 2.02 6.31 -1.01
C TYR A 83 2.27 5.33 0.13
N MET A 84 3.38 4.58 0.03
CA MET A 84 3.67 3.50 0.99
C MET A 84 5.14 3.46 1.43
N ASP A 85 5.91 4.51 1.21
CA ASP A 85 7.31 4.60 1.66
C ASP A 85 7.42 4.70 3.20
N LYS A 86 8.62 4.50 3.75
CA LYS A 86 8.90 4.48 5.20
C LYS A 86 8.04 3.48 5.97
N ASN A 87 7.72 2.35 5.36
CA ASN A 87 6.96 1.29 6.01
C ASN A 87 7.84 0.13 6.48
N GLY A 88 9.15 0.21 6.28
CA GLY A 88 10.09 -0.86 6.62
C GLY A 88 9.84 -2.10 5.75
N VAL A 89 9.34 -1.89 4.53
CA VAL A 89 9.11 -2.95 3.56
C VAL A 89 10.44 -3.30 2.90
N THR A 90 10.75 -4.58 2.81
CA THR A 90 11.96 -5.07 2.15
C THR A 90 11.73 -5.31 0.66
N LEU A 91 12.78 -5.68 -0.09
CA LEU A 91 12.63 -6.13 -1.48
C LEU A 91 11.61 -7.27 -1.63
N GLN A 92 11.48 -8.15 -0.63
CA GLN A 92 10.51 -9.24 -0.70
C GLN A 92 9.07 -8.70 -0.66
N GLY A 93 8.77 -7.76 0.23
CA GLY A 93 7.45 -7.13 0.29
C GLY A 93 7.12 -6.35 -0.99
N TYR A 94 8.11 -5.67 -1.60
CA TYR A 94 7.90 -5.03 -2.91
C TYR A 94 7.71 -6.04 -4.05
N ALA A 95 8.36 -7.20 -4.01
CA ALA A 95 8.11 -8.27 -4.97
C ALA A 95 6.67 -8.78 -4.88
N ASP A 96 6.09 -8.89 -3.68
CA ASP A 96 4.68 -9.24 -3.50
C ASP A 96 3.75 -8.16 -4.13
N ILE A 97 4.09 -6.88 -3.98
CA ILE A 97 3.35 -5.78 -4.64
C ILE A 97 3.45 -5.87 -6.16
N VAL A 98 4.65 -6.13 -6.70
CA VAL A 98 4.85 -6.33 -8.15
C VAL A 98 3.97 -7.45 -8.67
N TYR A 99 3.94 -8.60 -7.99
CA TYR A 99 3.10 -9.73 -8.36
C TYR A 99 1.59 -9.38 -8.36
N ALA A 100 1.13 -8.57 -7.40
CA ALA A 100 -0.24 -8.07 -7.41
C ALA A 100 -0.52 -7.14 -8.61
N LEU A 101 0.42 -6.27 -8.96
CA LEU A 101 0.27 -5.34 -10.09
C LEU A 101 0.23 -6.03 -11.46
N GLU A 102 0.72 -7.27 -11.58
CA GLU A 102 0.56 -8.04 -12.82
C GLU A 102 -0.92 -8.27 -13.16
N HIS A 103 -1.75 -8.44 -12.13
CA HIS A 103 -3.18 -8.74 -12.20
C HIS A 103 -4.08 -7.51 -11.91
N ASN A 104 -3.52 -6.46 -11.31
CA ASN A 104 -4.24 -5.21 -11.10
C ASN A 104 -4.07 -4.26 -12.30
N HIS A 105 -5.20 -3.85 -12.89
CA HIS A 105 -5.22 -2.91 -14.01
C HIS A 105 -5.73 -1.51 -13.62
N SER A 106 -6.00 -1.29 -12.33
CA SER A 106 -6.55 -0.03 -11.83
C SER A 106 -5.48 0.94 -11.30
N MET A 107 -4.48 0.42 -10.61
CA MET A 107 -3.39 1.18 -10.00
C MET A 107 -2.59 1.89 -11.08
N ARG A 108 -2.40 3.20 -10.92
CA ARG A 108 -1.68 4.06 -11.86
C ARG A 108 -0.36 4.57 -11.28
N THR A 109 -0.30 4.78 -9.96
CA THR A 109 0.84 5.44 -9.34
C THR A 109 1.20 4.84 -7.99
N ILE A 110 2.45 4.39 -7.90
CA ILE A 110 3.16 4.13 -6.64
C ILE A 110 4.46 4.93 -6.74
N PRO A 111 4.61 6.03 -5.98
CA PRO A 111 5.85 6.81 -6.00
C PRO A 111 7.04 5.96 -5.55
N PHE A 112 8.22 6.28 -6.07
CA PHE A 112 9.44 5.55 -5.74
C PHE A 112 9.72 5.61 -4.21
N PRO A 113 9.80 4.46 -3.51
CA PRO A 113 9.92 4.43 -2.06
C PRO A 113 11.39 4.57 -1.64
N VAL A 114 11.90 5.80 -1.66
CA VAL A 114 13.31 6.12 -1.41
C VAL A 114 13.79 5.57 -0.07
N PHE A 115 13.00 5.71 1.00
CA PHE A 115 13.46 5.35 2.34
C PHE A 115 13.54 3.83 2.53
N ASP A 116 12.54 3.09 2.08
CA ASP A 116 12.53 1.63 2.19
C ASP A 116 13.56 0.98 1.24
N ILE A 117 13.84 1.60 0.08
CA ILE A 117 14.73 1.05 -0.95
C ILE A 117 16.20 1.46 -0.82
N ALA A 118 16.50 2.61 -0.24
CA ALA A 118 17.89 3.09 -0.10
C ALA A 118 18.86 2.07 0.54
N PRO A 119 18.48 1.28 1.57
CA PRO A 119 19.35 0.23 2.12
C PRO A 119 19.62 -0.92 1.13
N HIS A 120 18.70 -1.16 0.20
CA HIS A 120 18.75 -2.26 -0.74
C HIS A 120 19.52 -1.92 -2.02
N LEU A 121 19.45 -0.67 -2.47
CA LEU A 121 20.31 -0.16 -3.56
C LEU A 121 21.80 -0.33 -3.26
N LYS A 122 22.21 -0.22 -1.99
CA LYS A 122 23.61 -0.39 -1.58
C LYS A 122 24.04 -1.86 -1.49
N SER A 123 23.12 -2.75 -1.13
CA SER A 123 23.45 -4.16 -0.83
C SER A 123 23.16 -5.10 -2.01
N HIS A 124 22.13 -4.81 -2.80
CA HIS A 124 21.64 -5.64 -3.89
C HIS A 124 21.12 -4.76 -5.04
N PRO A 125 21.98 -3.93 -5.67
CA PRO A 125 21.57 -2.96 -6.69
C PRO A 125 20.81 -3.60 -7.84
N ASP A 126 21.35 -4.67 -8.46
CA ASP A 126 20.71 -5.31 -9.62
C ASP A 126 19.32 -5.87 -9.32
N LYS A 127 19.16 -6.51 -8.16
CA LYS A 127 17.86 -7.06 -7.74
C LYS A 127 16.86 -5.94 -7.43
N THR A 128 17.35 -4.88 -6.80
CA THR A 128 16.54 -3.70 -6.45
C THR A 128 16.05 -3.01 -7.71
N ASP A 129 16.96 -2.77 -8.66
CA ASP A 129 16.65 -2.17 -9.96
C ASP A 129 15.65 -3.03 -10.74
N ALA A 130 15.82 -4.36 -10.76
CA ALA A 130 14.89 -5.26 -11.43
C ALA A 130 13.47 -5.15 -10.86
N VAL A 131 13.30 -5.18 -9.53
CA VAL A 131 11.98 -5.08 -8.88
C VAL A 131 11.35 -3.70 -9.12
N MET A 132 12.12 -2.62 -8.95
CA MET A 132 11.61 -1.26 -9.11
C MET A 132 11.26 -0.94 -10.57
N ARG A 133 12.09 -1.37 -11.53
CA ARG A 133 11.78 -1.23 -12.97
C ARG A 133 10.52 -1.99 -13.33
N LYS A 134 10.39 -3.24 -12.89
CA LYS A 134 9.18 -4.04 -13.16
C LYS A 134 7.93 -3.39 -12.59
N MET A 135 8.01 -2.83 -11.37
CA MET A 135 6.91 -2.08 -10.77
C MET A 135 6.52 -0.87 -11.64
N GLN A 136 7.49 -0.09 -12.09
CA GLN A 136 7.24 1.09 -12.94
C GLN A 136 6.64 0.71 -14.30
N GLU A 137 7.13 -0.35 -14.94
CA GLU A 137 6.56 -0.86 -16.21
C GLU A 137 5.09 -1.24 -16.07
N LEU A 138 4.72 -1.93 -14.99
CA LEU A 138 3.35 -2.34 -14.73
C LEU A 138 2.41 -1.15 -14.47
N LEU A 139 2.91 -0.10 -13.81
CA LEU A 139 2.16 1.14 -13.56
C LEU A 139 2.04 2.02 -14.81
N GLN A 140 3.04 2.01 -15.68
CA GLN A 140 2.97 2.70 -16.97
C GLN A 140 2.01 2.02 -17.94
N ARG A 141 1.97 0.67 -17.95
CA ARG A 141 0.99 -0.11 -18.72
C ARG A 141 -0.43 0.38 -18.43
N THR A 142 -0.75 0.54 -17.16
CA THR A 142 -2.10 0.92 -16.75
C THR A 142 -2.37 2.42 -16.99
N ALA A 143 -1.38 3.31 -16.90
CA ALA A 143 -1.58 4.74 -17.13
C ALA A 143 -1.96 5.14 -18.56
N MET A 144 -1.79 4.25 -19.55
CA MET A 144 -2.11 4.50 -20.97
C MET A 144 -3.54 4.09 -21.37
N ASP A 145 -4.27 3.39 -20.50
CA ASP A 145 -5.68 2.99 -20.66
C ASP A 145 -6.64 4.00 -20.01
#